data_AF-A0A934A7J2-F1
#
_entry.id   AF-A0A934A7J2-F1
#
_cell.length_a   1.000
_cell.length_b   1.000
_cell.length_c   1.000
_cell.angle_alpha   90.00
_cell.angle_beta   90.00
_cell.angle_gamma   90.00
#
_symmetry.space_group_name_H-M   'P 1'
#
loop_
_entity.id
_entity.type
_entity.pdbx_description
1 polymer ?
#
loop_
_entity_poly.entity_id
_entity_poly.type
_entity_poly.pdbx_seq_one_letter_code
_entity_poly.pdbx_strand_id
1 'polypeptide(L)'
;MVKSRIVEITGTRYPFILGPMRLITLGEMAAAVSNSGGFGQIAASGLSSDRLLLEIKKARDLTDQPFGINILIYRPNAFEALEIAIDAGIKTITTSAGNPAKLIGRIKDAGLKVLHKVSSVEMALKSQSCGVDGVIATGFEAAGHVGRHGTTTMCLVPQLADALKVPVVAAGGIADARGLVAAFALGAEGVELGTRFIATHECPTPDFYKQLIVRADSDATILLGKDAMPIRVLKNLAVEMIQNPDKTIEDKHLNSKNAEAVYIHFGGDADTAIMPSGQIAGLIKQIESIGKVFPELMKGAILLAQQLESTFGGE
;
A
#
# COMPACT_ATOMS: atom_id res chain seq x y z
N MET A 1 24.11 1.09 6.01
CA MET A 1 22.68 0.89 6.30
C MET A 1 21.98 2.23 6.22
N VAL A 2 20.77 2.28 5.66
CA VAL A 2 19.92 3.49 5.71
C VAL A 2 19.55 3.73 7.17
N LYS A 3 19.81 4.92 7.70
CA LYS A 3 19.38 5.31 9.05
C LYS A 3 17.94 5.80 8.97
N SER A 4 16.99 5.00 9.44
CA SER A 4 15.56 5.33 9.44
C SER A 4 14.87 4.65 10.62
N ARG A 5 14.01 5.39 11.32
CA ARG A 5 13.18 4.83 12.40
C ARG A 5 12.19 3.78 11.89
N ILE A 6 11.85 3.81 10.61
CA ILE A 6 11.00 2.78 9.99
C ILE A 6 11.72 1.44 9.95
N VAL A 7 13.02 1.41 9.64
CA VAL A 7 13.84 0.19 9.68
C VAL A 7 13.89 -0.40 11.09
N GLU A 8 13.96 0.44 12.12
CA GLU A 8 13.93 0.00 13.53
C GLU A 8 12.56 -0.59 13.91
N ILE A 9 11.47 0.03 13.44
CA ILE A 9 10.09 -0.43 13.70
C ILE A 9 9.78 -1.75 12.99
N THR A 10 10.27 -1.94 11.76
CA THR A 10 9.96 -3.13 10.95
C THR A 10 10.99 -4.25 11.10
N GLY A 11 12.20 -3.92 11.57
CA GLY A 11 13.33 -4.85 11.63
C GLY A 11 13.94 -5.20 10.26
N THR A 12 13.66 -4.40 9.23
CA THR A 12 14.03 -4.71 7.83
C THR A 12 15.29 -4.00 7.37
N ARG A 13 15.86 -4.40 6.23
CA ARG A 13 17.08 -3.77 5.67
C ARG A 13 16.81 -2.39 5.08
N TYR A 14 15.67 -2.24 4.41
CA TYR A 14 15.26 -1.02 3.74
C TYR A 14 13.96 -0.49 4.35
N PRO A 15 13.75 0.84 4.34
CA PRO A 15 12.53 1.47 4.87
C PRO A 15 11.38 1.40 3.85
N PHE A 16 11.19 0.24 3.23
CA PHE A 16 10.23 0.00 2.16
C PHE A 16 9.17 -0.97 2.64
N ILE A 17 7.91 -0.61 2.46
CA ILE A 17 6.77 -1.39 2.89
C ILE A 17 5.97 -1.85 1.67
N LEU A 18 5.60 -3.13 1.64
CA LEU A 18 4.61 -3.63 0.68
C LEU A 18 3.23 -3.09 1.06
N GLY A 19 2.62 -2.29 0.19
CA GLY A 19 1.27 -1.78 0.43
C GLY A 19 0.26 -2.92 0.44
N PRO A 20 -0.63 -3.00 1.46
CA PRO A 20 -1.57 -4.10 1.60
C PRO A 20 -2.63 -4.03 0.49
N MET A 21 -2.77 -5.11 -0.26
CA MET A 21 -3.75 -5.25 -1.33
C MET A 21 -4.59 -6.50 -1.05
N ARG A 22 -5.89 -6.29 -0.78
CA ARG A 22 -6.84 -7.34 -0.38
C ARG A 22 -6.76 -8.52 -1.34
N LEU A 23 -6.52 -9.73 -0.81
CA LEU A 23 -6.38 -11.00 -1.56
C LEU A 23 -5.21 -11.06 -2.57
N ILE A 24 -4.33 -10.06 -2.61
CA ILE A 24 -3.08 -10.07 -3.40
C ILE A 24 -1.88 -10.26 -2.48
N THR A 25 -1.75 -9.41 -1.45
CA THR A 25 -0.62 -9.45 -0.51
C THR A 25 -0.85 -10.53 0.54
N LEU A 26 -0.58 -11.77 0.15
CA LEU A 26 -0.68 -12.98 0.98
C LEU A 26 0.72 -13.51 1.35
N GLY A 27 0.81 -14.73 1.89
CA GLY A 27 2.02 -15.24 2.52
C GLY A 27 3.25 -15.28 1.60
N GLU A 28 3.11 -15.78 0.37
CA GLU A 28 4.20 -15.83 -0.62
C GLU A 28 4.73 -14.44 -0.98
N MET A 29 3.83 -13.51 -1.26
CA MET A 29 4.23 -12.16 -1.66
C MET A 29 4.86 -11.39 -0.50
N ALA A 30 4.34 -11.56 0.73
CA ALA A 30 4.94 -11.01 1.93
C ALA A 30 6.35 -11.58 2.16
N ALA A 31 6.54 -12.89 2.00
CA ALA A 31 7.86 -13.52 2.12
C ALA A 31 8.83 -13.03 1.05
N ALA A 32 8.40 -12.92 -0.21
CA ALA A 32 9.22 -12.43 -1.31
C ALA A 32 9.74 -11.00 -1.05
N VAL A 33 8.87 -10.09 -0.58
CA VAL A 33 9.26 -8.72 -0.22
C VAL A 33 10.23 -8.71 0.96
N SER A 34 9.99 -9.55 1.96
CA SER A 34 10.82 -9.63 3.16
C SER A 34 12.22 -10.17 2.84
N ASN A 35 12.32 -11.18 1.98
CA ASN A 35 13.59 -11.70 1.45
C ASN A 35 14.36 -10.65 0.63
N SER A 36 13.67 -9.72 -0.04
CA SER A 36 14.29 -8.56 -0.71
C SER A 36 14.74 -7.45 0.24
N GLY A 37 14.50 -7.60 1.55
CA GLY A 37 14.94 -6.68 2.59
C GLY A 37 13.98 -5.54 2.92
N GLY A 38 12.77 -5.50 2.36
CA GLY A 38 11.72 -4.59 2.82
C GLY A 38 10.76 -5.28 3.79
N PHE A 39 9.71 -4.58 4.17
CA PHE A 39 8.67 -5.09 5.06
C PHE A 39 7.51 -5.65 4.24
N GLY A 40 7.51 -6.97 4.07
CA GLY A 40 6.35 -7.68 3.56
C GLY A 40 5.23 -7.70 4.61
N GLN A 41 3.98 -7.70 4.16
CA GLN A 41 2.85 -7.86 5.07
C GLN A 41 1.68 -8.57 4.42
N ILE A 42 0.98 -9.37 5.21
CA ILE A 42 -0.23 -10.10 4.80
C ILE A 42 -1.44 -9.19 5.02
N ALA A 43 -2.30 -9.03 4.00
CA ALA A 43 -3.56 -8.31 4.14
C ALA A 43 -4.64 -9.24 4.73
N ALA A 44 -4.95 -9.07 6.02
CA ALA A 44 -5.94 -9.90 6.72
C ALA A 44 -7.40 -9.57 6.39
N SER A 45 -7.64 -8.46 5.67
CA SER A 45 -8.99 -8.01 5.34
C SER A 45 -9.80 -9.09 4.62
N GLY A 46 -10.86 -9.57 5.27
CA GLY A 46 -11.79 -10.52 4.68
C GLY A 46 -11.29 -11.97 4.61
N LEU A 47 -10.13 -12.27 5.20
CA LEU A 47 -9.69 -13.65 5.40
C LEU A 47 -10.41 -14.27 6.60
N SER A 48 -10.74 -15.56 6.50
CA SER A 48 -11.05 -16.37 7.68
C SER A 48 -9.80 -16.61 8.51
N SER A 49 -10.00 -16.99 9.77
CA SER A 49 -8.94 -17.30 10.73
C SER A 49 -8.02 -18.41 10.22
N ASP A 50 -8.61 -19.51 9.72
CA ASP A 50 -7.86 -20.62 9.12
C ASP A 50 -7.02 -20.18 7.92
N ARG A 51 -7.59 -19.31 7.07
CA ARG A 51 -6.85 -18.81 5.91
C ARG A 51 -5.72 -17.89 6.35
N LEU A 52 -5.93 -17.01 7.32
CA LEU A 52 -4.87 -16.13 7.84
C LEU A 52 -3.73 -16.95 8.46
N LEU A 53 -4.04 -17.96 9.27
CA LEU A 53 -3.05 -18.87 9.86
C LEU A 53 -2.24 -19.61 8.78
N LEU A 54 -2.92 -20.09 7.73
CA LEU A 54 -2.26 -20.74 6.60
C LEU A 54 -1.29 -19.79 5.87
N GLU A 55 -1.69 -18.55 5.63
CA GLU A 55 -0.84 -17.56 4.95
C GLU A 55 0.35 -17.13 5.81
N ILE A 56 0.17 -17.02 7.14
CA ILE A 56 1.26 -16.76 8.08
C ILE A 56 2.26 -17.92 8.06
N LYS A 57 1.77 -19.17 8.13
CA LYS A 57 2.61 -20.35 8.04
C LYS A 57 3.39 -20.37 6.72
N LYS A 58 2.70 -20.13 5.60
CA LYS A 58 3.31 -20.08 4.27
C LYS A 58 4.41 -19.02 4.18
N ALA A 59 4.19 -17.84 4.78
CA ALA A 59 5.23 -16.81 4.84
C ALA A 59 6.45 -17.29 5.65
N ARG A 60 6.23 -17.89 6.83
CA ARG A 60 7.31 -18.43 7.69
C ARG A 60 8.10 -19.55 7.02
N ASP A 61 7.43 -20.41 6.25
CA ASP A 61 8.09 -21.49 5.51
C ASP A 61 9.01 -20.95 4.39
N LEU A 62 8.82 -19.70 3.96
CA LEU A 62 9.53 -19.07 2.84
C LEU A 62 10.50 -17.96 3.25
N THR A 63 10.44 -17.46 4.49
CA THR A 63 11.34 -16.40 4.97
C THR A 63 11.58 -16.45 6.48
N ASP A 64 12.85 -16.22 6.84
CA ASP A 64 13.27 -15.90 8.21
C ASP A 64 13.27 -14.39 8.48
N GLN A 65 13.02 -13.56 7.46
CA GLN A 65 13.02 -12.10 7.59
C GLN A 65 11.71 -11.59 8.21
N PRO A 66 11.73 -10.43 8.89
CA PRO A 66 10.52 -9.84 9.47
C PRO A 66 9.46 -9.52 8.43
N PHE A 67 8.21 -9.91 8.73
CA PHE A 67 7.01 -9.51 8.00
C PHE A 67 5.89 -9.17 8.99
N GLY A 68 4.86 -8.47 8.50
CA GLY A 68 3.73 -8.02 9.31
C GLY A 68 2.38 -8.48 8.80
N ILE A 69 1.34 -7.91 9.44
CA ILE A 69 -0.05 -8.10 9.04
C ILE A 69 -0.73 -6.74 8.97
N ASN A 70 -1.44 -6.48 7.87
CA ASN A 70 -2.34 -5.35 7.75
C ASN A 70 -3.75 -5.72 8.22
N ILE A 71 -4.31 -4.90 9.11
CA ILE A 71 -5.65 -5.07 9.67
C ILE A 71 -6.51 -3.85 9.31
N LEU A 72 -7.64 -4.10 8.64
CA LEU A 72 -8.67 -3.08 8.44
C LEU A 72 -9.56 -3.00 9.67
N ILE A 73 -9.50 -1.88 10.38
CA ILE A 73 -10.13 -1.73 11.70
C ILE A 73 -11.66 -1.85 11.63
N TYR A 74 -12.29 -1.40 10.55
CA TYR A 74 -13.74 -1.49 10.40
C TYR A 74 -14.25 -2.91 10.13
N ARG A 75 -13.37 -3.87 9.78
CA ARG A 75 -13.80 -5.23 9.45
C ARG A 75 -14.19 -6.01 10.71
N PRO A 76 -15.22 -6.88 10.63
CA PRO A 76 -15.63 -7.71 11.77
C PRO A 76 -14.49 -8.59 12.31
N ASN A 77 -13.60 -9.10 11.44
CA ASN A 77 -12.48 -9.95 11.81
C ASN A 77 -11.24 -9.19 12.36
N ALA A 78 -11.33 -7.88 12.62
CA ALA A 78 -10.15 -7.08 12.97
C ALA A 78 -9.51 -7.49 14.31
N PHE A 79 -10.31 -7.75 15.34
CA PHE A 79 -9.81 -8.17 16.64
C PHE A 79 -9.25 -9.59 16.59
N GLU A 80 -9.96 -10.51 15.93
CA GLU A 80 -9.51 -11.89 15.74
C GLU A 80 -8.20 -11.97 14.94
N ALA A 81 -8.06 -11.18 13.87
CA ALA A 81 -6.81 -11.08 13.12
C ALA A 81 -5.64 -10.55 13.97
N LEU A 82 -5.92 -9.65 14.91
CA LEU A 82 -4.91 -9.15 15.85
C LEU A 82 -4.46 -10.25 16.82
N GLU A 83 -5.40 -11.00 17.41
CA GLU A 83 -5.05 -12.10 18.32
C GLU A 83 -4.23 -13.18 17.60
N ILE A 84 -4.64 -13.56 16.38
CA ILE A 84 -3.87 -14.49 15.54
C ILE A 84 -2.45 -13.96 15.26
N ALA A 85 -2.30 -12.66 14.98
CA ALA A 85 -0.99 -12.05 14.78
C ALA A 85 -0.09 -12.15 16.02
N ILE A 86 -0.68 -11.91 17.20
CA ILE A 86 0.00 -11.98 18.49
C ILE A 86 0.45 -13.41 18.79
N ASP A 87 -0.46 -14.37 18.66
CA ASP A 87 -0.18 -15.79 18.90
C ASP A 87 0.87 -16.34 17.92
N ALA A 88 0.86 -15.87 16.67
CA ALA A 88 1.85 -16.23 15.67
C ALA A 88 3.21 -15.50 15.83
N GLY A 89 3.36 -14.67 16.87
CA GLY A 89 4.60 -13.97 17.18
C GLY A 89 4.98 -12.87 16.18
N ILE A 90 3.99 -12.30 15.47
CA ILE A 90 4.20 -11.11 14.63
C ILE A 90 4.62 -9.94 15.52
N LYS A 91 5.59 -9.14 15.06
CA LYS A 91 6.17 -8.04 15.84
C LYS A 91 5.67 -6.66 15.44
N THR A 92 5.24 -6.52 14.19
CA THR A 92 4.82 -5.24 13.64
C THR A 92 3.56 -5.44 12.81
N ILE A 93 2.56 -4.61 13.05
CA ILE A 93 1.32 -4.59 12.28
C ILE A 93 1.12 -3.23 11.62
N THR A 94 0.35 -3.21 10.54
CA THR A 94 -0.20 -1.97 10.03
C THR A 94 -1.70 -1.97 10.17
N THR A 95 -2.28 -0.80 10.39
CA THR A 95 -3.74 -0.66 10.49
C THR A 95 -4.23 0.42 9.54
N SER A 96 -5.43 0.22 9.01
CA SER A 96 -6.06 1.18 8.10
C SER A 96 -7.58 1.16 8.22
N ALA A 97 -8.23 2.17 7.64
CA ALA A 97 -9.69 2.33 7.59
C ALA A 97 -10.39 2.13 8.95
N GLY A 98 -10.32 3.16 9.80
CA GLY A 98 -11.02 3.20 11.08
C GLY A 98 -10.20 3.92 12.16
N ASN A 99 -10.69 3.92 13.40
CA ASN A 99 -10.02 4.56 14.52
C ASN A 99 -9.04 3.58 15.20
N PRO A 100 -7.71 3.85 15.20
CA PRO A 100 -6.71 2.98 15.83
C PRO A 100 -6.93 2.78 17.32
N ALA A 101 -7.61 3.70 18.01
CA ALA A 101 -7.93 3.57 19.44
C ALA A 101 -8.64 2.25 19.80
N LYS A 102 -9.34 1.62 18.84
CA LYS A 102 -10.04 0.35 19.06
C LYS A 102 -9.10 -0.84 19.30
N LEU A 103 -7.88 -0.80 18.77
CA LEU A 103 -6.93 -1.91 18.86
C LEU A 103 -5.64 -1.53 19.59
N ILE A 104 -5.30 -0.24 19.65
CA ILE A 104 -3.98 0.24 20.09
C ILE A 104 -3.59 -0.23 21.49
N GLY A 105 -4.56 -0.31 22.43
CA GLY A 105 -4.31 -0.80 23.78
C GLY A 105 -3.81 -2.25 23.75
N ARG A 106 -4.59 -3.14 23.13
CA ARG A 106 -4.24 -4.56 22.98
C ARG A 106 -2.93 -4.78 22.23
N ILE A 107 -2.67 -4.00 21.17
CA ILE A 107 -1.42 -4.04 20.40
C ILE A 107 -0.21 -3.74 21.32
N LYS A 108 -0.32 -2.69 22.13
CA LYS A 108 0.75 -2.27 23.05
C LYS A 108 0.95 -3.25 24.19
N ASP A 109 -0.13 -3.78 24.76
CA ASP A 109 -0.07 -4.78 25.83
C ASP A 109 0.67 -6.04 25.36
N ALA A 110 0.55 -6.37 24.06
CA ALA A 110 1.28 -7.47 23.44
C ALA A 110 2.73 -7.13 23.05
N GLY A 111 3.17 -5.87 23.22
CA GLY A 111 4.51 -5.41 22.83
C GLY A 111 4.73 -5.28 21.33
N LEU A 112 3.66 -5.25 20.53
CA LEU A 112 3.76 -5.07 19.08
C LEU A 112 3.98 -3.60 18.71
N LYS A 113 4.66 -3.39 17.59
CA LYS A 113 4.75 -2.10 16.91
C LYS A 113 3.58 -1.90 15.95
N VAL A 114 3.13 -0.66 15.78
CA VAL A 114 2.05 -0.35 14.83
C VAL A 114 2.25 0.93 14.04
N LEU A 115 2.07 0.80 12.72
CA LEU A 115 1.93 1.91 11.79
C LEU A 115 0.47 2.07 11.38
N HIS A 116 -0.06 3.30 11.42
CA HIS A 116 -1.46 3.55 11.01
C HIS A 116 -1.55 4.38 9.73
N LYS A 117 -2.37 3.95 8.76
CA LYS A 117 -2.63 4.71 7.54
C LYS A 117 -3.50 5.93 7.80
N VAL A 118 -3.08 7.07 7.30
CA VAL A 118 -3.76 8.36 7.44
C VAL A 118 -3.77 9.11 6.12
N SER A 119 -4.77 9.97 5.94
CA SER A 119 -4.91 10.81 4.74
C SER A 119 -5.10 12.30 5.06
N SER A 120 -4.87 12.71 6.33
CA SER A 120 -4.95 14.10 6.77
C SER A 120 -4.11 14.32 8.04
N VAL A 121 -3.74 15.58 8.28
CA VAL A 121 -3.04 16.01 9.51
C VAL A 121 -3.84 15.68 10.76
N GLU A 122 -5.15 15.93 10.73
CA GLU A 122 -6.05 15.65 11.86
C GLU A 122 -6.06 14.16 12.23
N MET A 123 -6.18 13.26 11.23
CA MET A 123 -6.14 11.81 11.47
C MET A 123 -4.79 11.38 12.04
N ALA A 124 -3.70 11.98 11.55
CA ALA A 124 -2.35 11.66 11.99
C ALA A 124 -2.10 12.08 13.44
N LEU A 125 -2.48 13.29 13.83
CA LEU A 125 -2.38 13.77 15.21
C LEU A 125 -3.21 12.91 16.17
N LYS A 126 -4.43 12.53 15.79
CA LYS A 126 -5.26 11.60 16.57
C LYS A 126 -4.63 10.21 16.69
N SER A 127 -4.01 9.72 15.61
CA SER A 127 -3.33 8.42 15.64
C SER A 127 -2.10 8.47 16.55
N GLN A 128 -1.32 9.55 16.49
CA GLN A 128 -0.18 9.78 17.39
C GLN A 128 -0.63 9.90 18.85
N SER A 129 -1.76 10.54 19.15
CA SER A 129 -2.24 10.64 20.54
C SER A 129 -2.73 9.29 21.09
N CYS A 130 -3.21 8.39 20.23
CA CYS A 130 -3.44 6.98 20.58
C CYS A 130 -2.11 6.22 20.82
N GLY A 131 -1.02 6.77 20.28
CA GLY A 131 0.36 6.33 20.44
C GLY A 131 0.74 5.20 19.51
N VAL A 132 0.40 5.33 18.24
CA VAL A 132 1.03 4.54 17.17
C VAL A 132 2.54 4.80 17.12
N ASP A 133 3.33 3.86 16.62
CA ASP A 133 4.79 4.01 16.48
C ASP A 133 5.19 4.78 15.21
N GLY A 134 4.25 4.97 14.28
CA GLY A 134 4.44 5.74 13.06
C GLY A 134 3.16 5.83 12.24
N VAL A 135 3.18 6.63 11.19
CA VAL A 135 2.02 6.79 10.28
C VAL A 135 2.41 6.51 8.84
N ILE A 136 1.44 6.02 8.06
CA ILE A 136 1.57 5.85 6.61
C ILE A 136 0.69 6.90 5.93
N ALA A 137 1.32 7.93 5.39
CA ALA A 137 0.71 9.07 4.72
C ALA A 137 0.26 8.68 3.31
N THR A 138 -1.04 8.41 3.14
CA THR A 138 -1.60 7.95 1.87
C THR A 138 -2.12 9.12 1.04
N GLY A 139 -1.37 9.49 -0.01
CA GLY A 139 -1.76 10.52 -0.96
C GLY A 139 -2.92 10.10 -1.87
N PHE A 140 -3.62 11.08 -2.42
CA PHE A 140 -4.81 10.88 -3.24
C PHE A 140 -4.57 10.16 -4.58
N GLU A 141 -3.33 10.17 -5.07
CA GLU A 141 -2.87 9.45 -6.26
C GLU A 141 -2.68 7.94 -6.02
N ALA A 142 -2.77 7.46 -4.77
CA ALA A 142 -2.65 6.06 -4.41
C ALA A 142 -3.78 5.18 -4.99
N ALA A 143 -3.52 3.88 -5.08
CA ALA A 143 -4.49 2.86 -5.47
C ALA A 143 -5.52 2.59 -4.36
N GLY A 144 -6.68 2.04 -4.73
CA GLY A 144 -7.65 1.59 -3.74
C GLY A 144 -8.37 2.75 -3.06
N HIS A 145 -8.86 2.53 -1.85
CA HIS A 145 -9.60 3.56 -1.13
C HIS A 145 -8.68 4.68 -0.65
N VAL A 146 -9.00 5.93 -0.99
CA VAL A 146 -8.18 7.12 -0.69
C VAL A 146 -8.92 8.12 0.20
N GLY A 147 -8.20 9.13 0.70
CA GLY A 147 -8.80 10.20 1.51
C GLY A 147 -9.78 11.06 0.72
N ARG A 148 -10.89 11.46 1.34
CA ARG A 148 -11.95 12.27 0.70
C ARG A 148 -11.51 13.68 0.31
N HIS A 149 -10.51 14.24 0.99
CA HIS A 149 -10.08 15.63 0.81
C HIS A 149 -9.18 15.86 -0.40
N GLY A 150 -8.81 14.81 -1.14
CA GLY A 150 -8.00 15.01 -2.35
C GLY A 150 -6.53 15.36 -2.11
N THR A 151 -6.05 15.32 -0.86
CA THR A 151 -4.67 15.73 -0.52
C THR A 151 -3.65 14.76 -1.12
N THR A 152 -2.74 15.27 -1.95
CA THR A 152 -1.73 14.47 -2.65
C THR A 152 -0.54 14.14 -1.75
N THR A 153 0.31 13.19 -2.16
CA THR A 153 1.53 12.82 -1.41
C THR A 153 2.45 14.02 -1.24
N MET A 154 2.63 14.81 -2.31
CA MET A 154 3.47 16.03 -2.31
C MET A 154 3.03 17.03 -1.24
N CYS A 155 1.73 17.18 -1.02
CA CYS A 155 1.20 18.13 -0.03
C CYS A 155 1.08 17.50 1.36
N LEU A 156 0.70 16.23 1.46
CA LEU A 156 0.41 15.57 2.73
C LEU A 156 1.68 15.25 3.53
N VAL A 157 2.69 14.65 2.88
CA VAL A 157 3.90 14.16 3.56
C VAL A 157 4.63 15.26 4.34
N PRO A 158 4.96 16.43 3.78
CA PRO A 158 5.70 17.45 4.54
C PRO A 158 4.89 18.02 5.70
N GLN A 159 3.57 18.23 5.52
CA GLN A 159 2.71 18.67 6.61
C GLN A 159 2.68 17.67 7.78
N LEU A 160 2.72 16.36 7.49
CA LEU A 160 2.79 15.35 8.54
C LEU A 160 4.18 15.27 9.17
N ALA A 161 5.24 15.40 8.38
CA ALA A 161 6.61 15.41 8.89
C ALA A 161 6.84 16.55 9.89
N ASP A 162 6.29 17.73 9.62
CA ASP A 162 6.39 18.89 10.51
C ASP A 162 5.49 18.76 11.75
N ALA A 163 4.30 18.18 11.60
CA ALA A 163 3.30 18.12 12.67
C ALA A 163 3.51 16.96 13.67
N LEU A 164 4.22 15.90 13.27
CA LEU A 164 4.33 14.66 14.04
C LEU A 164 5.71 14.48 14.65
N LYS A 165 5.74 13.76 15.77
CA LYS A 165 6.96 13.27 16.43
C LYS A 165 7.31 11.87 15.98
N VAL A 166 6.31 11.05 15.63
CA VAL A 166 6.48 9.70 15.12
C VAL A 166 6.88 9.72 13.63
N PRO A 167 7.64 8.73 13.13
CA PRO A 167 8.07 8.69 11.74
C PRO A 167 6.91 8.58 10.76
N VAL A 168 7.10 9.17 9.58
CA VAL A 168 6.15 9.21 8.47
C VAL A 168 6.63 8.31 7.34
N VAL A 169 5.77 7.42 6.86
CA VAL A 169 5.97 6.63 5.63
C VAL A 169 5.13 7.26 4.51
N ALA A 170 5.73 7.62 3.38
CA ALA A 170 4.99 8.13 2.23
C ALA A 170 4.37 6.99 1.41
N ALA A 171 3.10 7.11 1.05
CA ALA A 171 2.38 6.11 0.25
C ALA A 171 1.56 6.79 -0.86
N GLY A 172 1.69 6.27 -2.09
CA GLY A 172 1.07 6.84 -3.29
C GLY A 172 2.07 7.57 -4.17
N GLY A 173 1.98 7.39 -5.49
CA GLY A 173 2.85 8.10 -6.43
C GLY A 173 4.32 7.62 -6.49
N ILE A 174 4.68 6.52 -5.81
CA ILE A 174 6.08 6.06 -5.72
C ILE A 174 6.23 4.71 -6.43
N ALA A 175 7.09 4.67 -7.47
CA ALA A 175 7.39 3.46 -8.23
C ALA A 175 8.88 3.30 -8.62
N ASP A 176 9.67 4.38 -8.53
CA ASP A 176 11.09 4.39 -8.86
C ASP A 176 11.88 5.33 -7.92
N ALA A 177 13.19 5.44 -8.16
CA ALA A 177 14.11 6.21 -7.35
C ALA A 177 13.77 7.70 -7.21
N ARG A 178 13.10 8.31 -8.21
CA ARG A 178 12.70 9.72 -8.16
C ARG A 178 11.62 9.92 -7.12
N GLY A 179 10.61 9.04 -7.11
CA GLY A 179 9.56 9.04 -6.09
C GLY A 179 10.13 8.77 -4.69
N LEU A 180 11.12 7.88 -4.58
CA LEU A 180 11.81 7.61 -3.33
C LEU A 180 12.56 8.85 -2.80
N VAL A 181 13.40 9.47 -3.63
CA VAL A 181 14.15 10.68 -3.23
C VAL A 181 13.21 11.82 -2.90
N ALA A 182 12.15 12.04 -3.70
CA ALA A 182 11.14 13.05 -3.41
C ALA A 182 10.44 12.81 -2.07
N ALA A 183 10.04 11.57 -1.76
CA ALA A 183 9.42 11.24 -0.48
C ALA A 183 10.33 11.56 0.72
N PHE A 184 11.61 11.20 0.63
CA PHE A 184 12.59 11.51 1.68
C PHE A 184 12.88 13.01 1.78
N ALA A 185 12.95 13.73 0.66
CA ALA A 185 13.09 15.18 0.64
C ALA A 185 11.89 15.90 1.28
N LEU A 186 10.69 15.31 1.20
CA LEU A 186 9.48 15.79 1.87
C LEU A 186 9.45 15.45 3.38
N GLY A 187 10.46 14.78 3.92
CA GLY A 187 10.55 14.42 5.34
C GLY A 187 10.00 13.04 5.71
N ALA A 188 9.66 12.19 4.72
CA ALA A 188 9.36 10.79 5.02
C ALA A 188 10.63 10.03 5.42
N GLU A 189 10.46 9.02 6.29
CA GLU A 189 11.53 8.11 6.70
C GLU A 189 11.39 6.73 6.09
N GLY A 190 10.36 6.51 5.28
CA GLY A 190 10.15 5.30 4.51
C GLY A 190 9.09 5.50 3.43
N VAL A 191 8.93 4.49 2.59
CA VAL A 191 7.91 4.49 1.54
C VAL A 191 7.11 3.20 1.53
N GLU A 192 5.83 3.31 1.20
CA GLU A 192 4.96 2.17 0.92
C GLU A 192 4.63 2.13 -0.58
N LEU A 193 4.90 0.99 -1.22
CA LEU A 193 4.61 0.79 -2.65
C LEU A 193 3.49 -0.24 -2.81
N GLY A 194 2.50 0.09 -3.63
CA GLY A 194 1.41 -0.83 -4.02
C GLY A 194 1.49 -1.20 -5.49
N THR A 195 1.06 -0.28 -6.38
CA THR A 195 0.97 -0.50 -7.83
C THR A 195 2.24 -1.07 -8.47
N ARG A 196 3.43 -0.63 -8.04
CA ARG A 196 4.73 -1.15 -8.53
C ARG A 196 4.85 -2.66 -8.35
N PHE A 197 4.29 -3.19 -7.27
CA PHE A 197 4.33 -4.63 -6.99
C PHE A 197 3.32 -5.44 -7.78
N ILE A 198 2.27 -4.84 -8.35
CA ILE A 198 1.33 -5.56 -9.21
C ILE A 198 2.06 -6.07 -10.46
N ALA A 199 2.90 -5.22 -11.07
CA ALA A 199 3.76 -5.59 -12.20
C ALA A 199 5.03 -6.32 -11.73
N THR A 200 4.85 -7.41 -10.97
CA THR A 200 5.92 -8.33 -10.62
C THR A 200 5.58 -9.78 -10.91
N HIS A 201 6.59 -10.64 -11.06
CA HIS A 201 6.37 -12.07 -11.31
C HIS A 201 5.67 -12.75 -10.13
N GLU A 202 6.05 -12.38 -8.92
CA GLU A 202 5.56 -12.95 -7.66
C GLU A 202 4.16 -12.45 -7.26
N CYS A 203 3.64 -11.40 -7.92
CA CYS A 203 2.27 -10.96 -7.70
C CYS A 203 1.28 -12.01 -8.24
N PRO A 204 0.32 -12.50 -7.42
CA PRO A 204 -0.60 -13.58 -7.83
C PRO A 204 -1.75 -13.11 -8.74
N THR A 205 -1.78 -11.84 -9.14
CA THR A 205 -2.83 -11.33 -10.04
C THR A 205 -2.70 -11.90 -11.45
N PRO A 206 -3.81 -12.01 -12.20
CA PRO A 206 -3.79 -12.42 -13.61
C PRO A 206 -2.82 -11.58 -14.46
N ASP A 207 -2.19 -12.21 -15.46
CA ASP A 207 -1.18 -11.56 -16.30
C ASP A 207 -1.72 -10.35 -17.06
N PHE A 208 -2.99 -10.37 -17.49
CA PHE A 208 -3.59 -9.23 -18.17
C PHE A 208 -3.54 -7.97 -17.30
N TYR A 209 -3.71 -8.08 -15.98
CA TYR A 209 -3.65 -6.93 -15.08
C TYR A 209 -2.22 -6.37 -15.03
N LYS A 210 -1.21 -7.22 -14.94
CA LYS A 210 0.20 -6.81 -14.98
C LYS A 210 0.53 -6.09 -16.29
N GLN A 211 0.03 -6.61 -17.41
CA GLN A 211 0.23 -6.03 -18.74
C GLN A 211 -0.49 -4.68 -18.90
N LEU A 212 -1.69 -4.54 -18.34
CA LEU A 212 -2.41 -3.26 -18.33
C LEU A 212 -1.67 -2.20 -17.52
N ILE A 213 -1.03 -2.56 -16.39
CA ILE A 213 -0.15 -1.64 -15.66
C ILE A 213 1.01 -1.19 -16.55
N VAL A 214 1.68 -2.13 -17.24
CA VAL A 214 2.82 -1.82 -18.12
C VAL A 214 2.45 -0.88 -19.27
N ARG A 215 1.23 -1.04 -19.81
CA ARG A 215 0.68 -0.23 -20.91
C ARG A 215 0.02 1.07 -20.44
N ALA A 216 -0.13 1.27 -19.14
CA ALA A 216 -0.78 2.45 -18.60
C ALA A 216 -0.03 3.73 -19.00
N ASP A 217 -0.81 4.76 -19.32
CA ASP A 217 -0.35 6.14 -19.48
C ASP A 217 -0.70 6.97 -18.23
N SER A 218 -0.30 8.24 -18.21
CA SER A 218 -0.48 9.20 -17.14
C SER A 218 -1.94 9.36 -16.67
N ASP A 219 -2.92 9.16 -17.54
CA ASP A 219 -4.34 9.30 -17.25
C ASP A 219 -5.09 7.95 -17.13
N ALA A 220 -4.40 6.81 -17.09
CA ALA A 220 -5.00 5.48 -17.16
C ALA A 220 -5.82 5.06 -15.92
N THR A 221 -5.87 5.90 -14.87
CA THR A 221 -6.63 5.60 -13.65
C THR A 221 -7.73 6.62 -13.42
N ILE A 222 -8.74 6.22 -12.67
CA ILE A 222 -9.86 7.07 -12.33
C ILE A 222 -10.41 6.79 -10.94
N LEU A 223 -11.10 7.77 -10.37
CA LEU A 223 -11.77 7.68 -9.08
C LEU A 223 -13.25 7.39 -9.24
N LEU A 224 -13.69 6.32 -8.61
CA LEU A 224 -15.10 5.95 -8.44
C LEU A 224 -15.57 6.30 -7.03
N GLY A 225 -16.89 6.50 -6.87
CA GLY A 225 -17.50 6.70 -5.54
C GLY A 225 -17.04 7.95 -4.80
N LYS A 226 -16.74 9.04 -5.51
CA LYS A 226 -16.19 10.29 -4.95
C LYS A 226 -17.01 10.85 -3.78
N ASP A 227 -18.34 10.77 -3.88
CA ASP A 227 -19.26 11.29 -2.86
C ASP A 227 -19.46 10.34 -1.67
N ALA A 228 -18.88 9.14 -1.69
CA ALA A 228 -19.03 8.11 -0.66
C ALA A 228 -17.67 7.65 -0.11
N MET A 229 -17.13 6.55 -0.63
CA MET A 229 -15.80 6.06 -0.29
C MET A 229 -14.98 6.02 -1.58
N PRO A 230 -14.15 7.04 -1.85
CA PRO A 230 -13.45 7.15 -3.13
C PRO A 230 -12.46 6.00 -3.29
N ILE A 231 -12.52 5.30 -4.43
CA ILE A 231 -11.62 4.22 -4.80
C ILE A 231 -10.97 4.51 -6.16
N ARG A 232 -9.64 4.42 -6.23
CA ARG A 232 -8.87 4.61 -7.47
C ARG A 232 -8.57 3.27 -8.14
N VAL A 233 -8.91 3.19 -9.42
CA VAL A 233 -8.85 1.98 -10.24
C VAL A 233 -8.32 2.30 -11.64
N LEU A 234 -7.83 1.30 -12.38
CA LEU A 234 -7.59 1.43 -13.82
C LEU A 234 -8.90 1.69 -14.57
N LYS A 235 -8.83 2.50 -15.63
CA LYS A 235 -9.90 2.62 -16.61
C LYS A 235 -10.00 1.33 -17.43
N ASN A 236 -11.22 0.86 -17.64
CA ASN A 236 -11.61 -0.17 -18.60
C ASN A 236 -13.10 0.01 -18.94
N LEU A 237 -13.65 -0.84 -19.80
CA LEU A 237 -15.04 -0.72 -20.28
C LEU A 237 -16.05 -0.65 -19.12
N ALA A 238 -15.92 -1.55 -18.13
CA ALA A 238 -16.81 -1.56 -16.96
C ALA A 238 -16.72 -0.28 -16.13
N VAL A 239 -15.51 0.23 -15.90
CA VAL A 239 -15.29 1.47 -15.14
C VAL A 239 -15.84 2.69 -15.89
N GLU A 240 -15.71 2.74 -17.21
CA GLU A 240 -16.28 3.82 -18.04
C GLU A 240 -17.81 3.83 -18.01
N MET A 241 -18.43 2.64 -18.04
CA MET A 241 -19.88 2.48 -17.90
C MET A 241 -20.38 2.95 -16.53
N ILE A 242 -19.68 2.64 -15.44
CA ILE A 242 -20.02 3.13 -14.09
C ILE A 242 -20.05 4.66 -14.04
N GLN A 243 -19.16 5.33 -14.77
CA GLN A 243 -19.08 6.79 -14.78
C GLN A 243 -20.11 7.48 -15.66
N ASN A 244 -20.59 6.81 -16.70
CA ASN A 244 -21.50 7.39 -17.69
C ASN A 244 -22.74 6.51 -17.85
N PRO A 245 -23.61 6.43 -16.82
CA PRO A 245 -24.78 5.54 -16.83
C PRO A 245 -25.78 5.87 -17.96
N ASP A 246 -25.75 7.09 -18.51
CA ASP A 246 -26.65 7.55 -19.58
C ASP A 246 -26.20 7.14 -21.00
N LYS A 247 -25.03 6.49 -21.17
CA LYS A 247 -24.65 5.91 -22.46
C LYS A 247 -25.36 4.57 -22.65
N THR A 248 -26.54 4.61 -23.26
CA THR A 248 -27.33 3.46 -23.71
C THR A 248 -26.54 2.57 -24.67
N ILE A 249 -26.01 1.46 -24.14
CA ILE A 249 -25.69 0.25 -24.90
C ILE A 249 -26.52 -0.87 -24.26
N GLU A 250 -27.37 -1.51 -25.06
CA GLU A 250 -28.10 -2.71 -24.68
C GLU A 250 -27.12 -3.88 -24.44
N ASP A 251 -26.53 -4.00 -23.23
CA ASP A 251 -26.36 -5.29 -22.52
C ASP A 251 -25.63 -5.15 -21.16
N LYS A 252 -26.27 -5.70 -20.12
CA LYS A 252 -25.78 -6.36 -18.88
C LYS A 252 -24.73 -5.69 -17.95
N HIS A 253 -25.27 -5.12 -16.87
CA HIS A 253 -25.00 -5.49 -15.44
C HIS A 253 -23.72 -5.00 -14.73
N LEU A 254 -23.39 -3.70 -14.79
CA LEU A 254 -22.62 -3.07 -13.72
C LEU A 254 -23.37 -1.89 -13.10
N ASN A 255 -24.00 -2.12 -11.94
CA ASN A 255 -24.38 -1.06 -11.01
C ASN A 255 -23.47 -1.15 -9.77
N SER A 256 -23.45 -0.11 -8.94
CA SER A 256 -22.62 -0.05 -7.71
C SER A 256 -22.81 -1.23 -6.75
N LYS A 257 -23.91 -1.99 -6.84
CA LYS A 257 -24.14 -3.21 -6.06
C LYS A 257 -23.35 -4.43 -6.57
N ASN A 258 -22.89 -4.42 -7.83
CA ASN A 258 -22.11 -5.51 -8.45
C ASN A 258 -20.60 -5.28 -8.49
N ALA A 259 -20.09 -4.11 -8.06
CA ALA A 259 -18.66 -3.79 -8.13
C ALA A 259 -17.76 -4.74 -7.33
N GLU A 260 -18.28 -5.34 -6.25
CA GLU A 260 -17.59 -6.40 -5.50
C GLU A 260 -17.53 -7.70 -6.30
N ALA A 261 -18.58 -8.05 -7.05
CA ALA A 261 -18.65 -9.29 -7.84
C ALA A 261 -17.64 -9.32 -9.00
N VAL A 262 -17.29 -8.14 -9.53
CA VAL A 262 -16.28 -7.98 -10.59
C VAL A 262 -14.96 -7.41 -10.08
N TYR A 263 -14.72 -7.39 -8.76
CA TYR A 263 -13.39 -7.11 -8.24
C TYR A 263 -12.42 -8.17 -8.75
N ILE A 264 -11.19 -7.80 -9.11
CA ILE A 264 -10.20 -8.65 -9.81
C ILE A 264 -9.99 -10.08 -9.24
N HIS A 265 -10.39 -10.33 -7.99
CA HIS A 265 -10.32 -11.66 -7.36
C HIS A 265 -11.58 -12.52 -7.49
N PHE A 266 -12.73 -11.92 -7.70
CA PHE A 266 -14.02 -12.60 -7.73
C PHE A 266 -14.54 -12.82 -9.15
N GLY A 267 -13.99 -12.12 -10.13
CA GLY A 267 -14.28 -12.32 -11.54
C GLY A 267 -13.81 -11.16 -12.41
N GLY A 268 -14.23 -11.22 -13.68
CA GLY A 268 -13.90 -10.24 -14.70
C GLY A 268 -12.60 -10.54 -15.45
N ASP A 269 -12.43 -9.82 -16.54
CA ASP A 269 -11.27 -9.85 -17.43
C ASP A 269 -10.67 -8.44 -17.56
N ALA A 270 -9.82 -8.22 -18.56
CA ALA A 270 -9.20 -6.92 -18.82
C ALA A 270 -10.22 -5.78 -18.95
N ASP A 271 -11.40 -6.06 -19.49
CA ASP A 271 -12.42 -5.06 -19.81
C ASP A 271 -13.42 -4.85 -18.67
N THR A 272 -13.61 -5.87 -17.83
CA THR A 272 -14.71 -5.91 -16.86
C THR A 272 -14.28 -5.90 -15.40
N ALA A 273 -13.02 -6.26 -15.09
CA ALA A 273 -12.55 -6.33 -13.71
C ALA A 273 -12.30 -4.95 -13.09
N ILE A 274 -12.68 -4.77 -11.82
CA ILE A 274 -12.27 -3.62 -11.01
C ILE A 274 -10.84 -3.88 -10.51
N MET A 275 -9.91 -3.05 -10.99
CA MET A 275 -8.47 -3.19 -10.79
C MET A 275 -7.87 -1.98 -10.07
N PRO A 276 -7.79 -1.99 -8.73
CA PRO A 276 -7.26 -0.86 -7.96
C PRO A 276 -5.79 -0.55 -8.25
N SER A 277 -5.54 0.61 -8.84
CA SER A 277 -4.20 1.03 -9.28
C SER A 277 -4.00 2.52 -9.05
N GLY A 278 -2.79 2.89 -8.65
CA GLY A 278 -2.41 4.29 -8.44
C GLY A 278 -2.04 4.96 -9.76
N GLN A 279 -2.06 6.30 -9.79
CA GLN A 279 -1.67 7.08 -10.98
C GLN A 279 -0.24 6.80 -11.45
N ILE A 280 0.62 6.31 -10.54
CA ILE A 280 2.00 5.93 -10.85
C ILE A 280 2.13 4.75 -11.83
N ALA A 281 1.02 4.07 -12.16
CA ALA A 281 0.99 3.04 -13.22
C ALA A 281 1.68 3.50 -14.51
N GLY A 282 1.51 4.77 -14.88
CA GLY A 282 2.14 5.37 -16.06
C GLY A 282 3.67 5.36 -16.10
N LEU A 283 4.36 5.18 -14.96
CA LEU A 283 5.83 5.05 -14.90
C LEU A 283 6.32 3.59 -14.92
N ILE A 284 5.43 2.63 -14.75
CA ILE A 284 5.79 1.22 -14.67
C ILE A 284 5.77 0.64 -16.08
N LYS A 285 6.95 0.32 -16.64
CA LYS A 285 7.08 -0.10 -18.05
C LYS A 285 7.55 -1.54 -18.27
N GLN A 286 7.73 -2.29 -17.19
CA GLN A 286 8.14 -3.69 -17.27
C GLN A 286 7.66 -4.48 -16.06
N ILE A 287 7.45 -5.79 -16.27
CA ILE A 287 7.21 -6.77 -15.21
C ILE A 287 8.58 -7.25 -14.72
N GLU A 288 8.79 -7.26 -13.41
CA GLU A 288 10.09 -7.60 -12.82
C GLU A 288 9.95 -8.50 -11.59
N SER A 289 11.06 -9.09 -11.14
CA SER A 289 11.05 -9.78 -9.85
C SER A 289 11.08 -8.79 -8.69
N ILE A 290 10.35 -9.09 -7.62
CA ILE A 290 10.40 -8.37 -6.33
C ILE A 290 11.85 -8.24 -5.82
N GLY A 291 12.68 -9.25 -6.08
CA GLY A 291 14.12 -9.26 -5.80
C GLY A 291 14.92 -8.08 -6.38
N LYS A 292 14.44 -7.46 -7.46
CA LYS A 292 15.14 -6.35 -8.14
C LYS A 292 14.64 -4.98 -7.73
N VAL A 293 13.36 -4.86 -7.38
CA VAL A 293 12.69 -3.57 -7.12
C VAL A 293 13.44 -2.75 -6.06
N PHE A 294 13.73 -3.33 -4.89
CA PHE A 294 14.35 -2.58 -3.79
C PHE A 294 15.83 -2.24 -4.01
N PRO A 295 16.69 -3.18 -4.46
CA PRO A 295 18.07 -2.84 -4.81
C PRO A 295 18.16 -1.73 -5.87
N GLU A 296 17.31 -1.76 -6.89
CA GLU A 296 17.31 -0.75 -7.96
C GLU A 296 16.80 0.60 -7.47
N LEU A 297 15.75 0.63 -6.64
CA LEU A 297 15.28 1.85 -5.98
C LEU A 297 16.41 2.51 -5.17
N MET A 298 17.11 1.74 -4.35
CA MET A 298 18.20 2.26 -3.52
C MET A 298 19.39 2.74 -4.35
N LYS A 299 19.81 1.94 -5.34
CA LYS A 299 20.91 2.33 -6.25
C LYS A 299 20.57 3.62 -6.98
N GLY A 300 19.37 3.70 -7.56
CA GLY A 300 18.92 4.90 -8.26
C GLY A 300 18.80 6.11 -7.34
N ALA A 301 18.35 5.92 -6.10
CA ALA A 301 18.24 7.01 -5.14
C ALA A 301 19.60 7.59 -4.74
N ILE A 302 20.62 6.74 -4.56
CA ILE A 302 21.99 7.19 -4.27
C ILE A 302 22.53 8.04 -5.43
N LEU A 303 22.39 7.55 -6.66
CA LEU A 303 22.86 8.27 -7.86
C LEU A 303 22.11 9.60 -8.04
N LEU A 304 20.80 9.59 -7.84
CA LEU A 304 19.98 10.80 -7.97
C LEU A 304 20.29 11.83 -6.88
N ALA A 305 20.55 11.38 -5.64
CA ALA A 305 20.95 12.28 -4.57
C ALA A 305 22.29 12.98 -4.88
N GLN A 306 23.28 12.25 -5.41
CA GLN A 306 24.56 12.83 -5.85
C GLN A 306 24.37 13.86 -6.99
N GLN A 307 23.47 13.55 -7.94
CA GLN A 307 23.15 14.49 -9.01
C GLN A 307 22.46 15.76 -8.48
N LEU A 308 21.54 15.62 -7.53
CA LEU A 308 20.86 16.77 -6.92
C LEU A 308 21.83 17.64 -6.11
N GLU A 309 22.77 17.05 -5.38
CA GLU A 309 23.84 17.79 -4.68
C GLU A 309 24.63 18.68 -5.65
N SER A 310 25.01 18.15 -6.82
CA SER A 310 25.68 18.95 -7.86
C SER A 310 24.80 20.07 -8.44
N THR A 311 23.47 19.88 -8.43
CA THR A 311 22.51 20.87 -8.95
C THR A 311 22.35 22.05 -8.00
N PHE A 312 22.38 21.81 -6.68
CA PHE A 312 22.22 22.85 -5.67
C PHE A 312 23.53 23.57 -5.31
N GLY A 313 24.67 23.11 -5.85
CA GLY A 313 25.99 23.66 -5.58
C GLY A 313 26.48 23.23 -4.20
N GLY A 314 27.18 22.10 -4.13
CA GLY A 314 28.12 21.87 -3.04
C GLY A 314 29.33 22.77 -3.27
N GLU A 315 29.68 23.62 -2.29
CA GLU A 315 30.99 24.28 -2.24
C GLU A 315 32.13 23.24 -2.31
#